data_AF-A0A2V5W954-F1
#
_entry.id   AF-A0A2V5W954-F1
#
_cell.length_a   1.000
_cell.length_b   1.000
_cell.length_c   1.000
_cell.angle_alpha   90.00
_cell.angle_beta   90.00
_cell.angle_gamma   90.00
#
_symmetry.space_group_name_H-M   'P 1'
#
loop_
_entity.id
_entity.type
_entity.pdbx_description
1 polymer ?
#
loop_
_entity_poly.entity_id
_entity_poly.type
_entity_poly.pdbx_seq_one_letter_code
_entity_poly.pdbx_strand_id
1 'polypeptide(L)' 'VGDVAFAEVSEKASAITPVPGGVGPMTIAMLMSNTVRACRQSSR' A
#
# COMPACT_ATOMS: atom_id res chain seq x y z
N VAL A 1 -0.57 -1.45 15.47
CA VAL A 1 -0.59 0.01 15.67
C VAL A 1 0.36 0.61 14.64
N GLY A 2 -0.02 1.70 13.96
CA GLY A 2 0.81 2.39 12.96
C GLY A 2 1.27 3.77 13.45
N ASP A 3 1.88 4.56 12.56
CA ASP A 3 2.52 5.84 12.94
C ASP A 3 1.52 7.00 13.16
N VAL A 4 0.26 6.82 12.77
CA VAL A 4 -0.78 7.85 12.82
C VAL A 4 -1.78 7.56 13.95
N ALA A 5 -2.12 8.60 14.72
CA ALA A 5 -3.23 8.59 15.67
C ALA A 5 -4.58 8.56 14.92
N PHE A 6 -4.99 7.36 14.47
CA PHE A 6 -6.09 7.18 13.53
C PHE A 6 -7.40 7.83 14.00
N ALA A 7 -7.75 7.73 15.28
CA ALA A 7 -9.02 8.25 15.82
C ALA A 7 -9.14 9.78 15.79
N GLU A 8 -8.03 10.51 15.94
CA GLU A 8 -8.05 11.98 15.93
C GLU A 8 -8.02 12.54 14.50
N VAL A 9 -7.35 11.81 13.60
CA VAL A 9 -7.13 12.22 12.22
C VAL A 9 -8.27 11.79 11.29
N SER A 10 -8.99 10.71 11.62
CA SER A 10 -10.10 10.20 10.80
C SER A 10 -11.23 11.20 10.59
N GLU A 11 -11.48 12.09 11.55
CA GLU A 11 -12.52 13.13 11.46
C GLU A 11 -12.11 14.33 10.60
N LYS A 12 -10.81 14.49 10.32
CA LYS A 12 -10.27 15.65 9.58
C LYS A 12 -9.83 15.28 8.17
N ALA A 13 -9.35 14.05 7.96
CA ALA A 13 -8.83 13.59 6.69
C ALA A 13 -9.96 13.18 5.74
N SER A 14 -9.84 13.53 4.45
CA SER A 14 -10.78 13.06 3.42
C SER A 14 -10.62 11.56 3.12
N ALA A 15 -9.44 11.00 3.36
CA ALA A 15 -9.15 9.57 3.29
C ALA A 15 -7.96 9.23 4.22
N ILE A 16 -8.00 8.06 4.85
CA ILE A 16 -6.95 7.59 5.77
C ILE A 16 -6.76 6.08 5.61
N THR A 17 -5.52 5.60 5.68
CA THR A 17 -5.21 4.17 5.59
C THR A 17 -5.21 3.53 6.99
N PRO A 18 -6.00 2.47 7.23
CA PRO A 18 -6.02 1.82 8.53
C PRO A 18 -4.76 0.98 8.74
N VAL A 19 -4.40 0.78 10.01
CA VAL A 19 -3.34 -0.17 10.39
C VAL A 19 -3.88 -1.07 11.50
N PRO A 20 -4.02 -2.40 11.27
CA PRO A 20 -3.61 -3.15 10.07
C PRO A 20 -4.57 -2.97 8.88
N GLY A 21 -4.14 -3.42 7.69
CA GLY A 21 -5.01 -3.51 6.49
C GLY A 21 -4.85 -2.41 5.44
N GLY A 22 -4.05 -1.38 5.71
CA GLY A 22 -3.77 -0.28 4.77
C GLY A 22 -2.69 -0.62 3.75
N VAL A 23 -1.51 -0.01 3.90
CA VAL A 23 -0.45 -0.08 2.89
C VAL A 23 0.32 -1.40 2.85
N GLY A 24 0.29 -2.20 3.91
CA GLY A 24 1.04 -3.46 4.02
C GLY A 24 0.76 -4.46 2.88
N PRO A 25 -0.51 -4.81 2.59
CA PRO A 25 -0.85 -5.67 1.46
C PRO A 25 -0.40 -5.14 0.09
N MET A 26 -0.36 -3.81 -0.08
CA MET A 26 0.07 -3.18 -1.33
C MET A 26 1.55 -3.43 -1.63
N THR A 27 2.41 -3.59 -0.61
CA THR A 27 3.83 -3.90 -0.80
C THR A 27 4.02 -5.22 -1.56
N ILE A 28 3.31 -6.28 -1.14
CA ILE A 28 3.38 -7.59 -1.80
C ILE A 28 2.78 -7.51 -3.21
N ALA A 29 1.62 -6.86 -3.35
CA ALA A 29 0.97 -6.70 -4.65
C ALA A 29 1.89 -5.97 -5.66
N MET A 30 2.56 -4.91 -5.22
CA MET A 30 3.46 -4.13 -6.07
C MET A 30 4.75 -4.89 -6.38
N LEU A 31 5.28 -5.69 -5.46
CA LEU A 31 6.39 -6.59 -5.76
C LEU A 31 6.02 -7.55 -6.90
N MET A 32 4.87 -8.22 -6.82
CA MET A 32 4.41 -9.14 -7.87
C MET A 32 4.20 -8.43 -9.21
N SER A 33 3.55 -7.26 -9.17
CA SER A 33 3.33 -6.44 -10.37
C SER A 33 4.64 -6.05 -11.04
N ASN A 34 5.63 -5.62 -10.25
CA ASN A 34 6.96 -5.26 -10.77
C ASN A 34 7.70 -6.47 -11.33
N THR A 35 7.60 -7.65 -10.71
CA THR A 35 8.17 -8.89 -11.25
C THR A 35 7.59 -9.24 -12.62
N VAL A 36 6.26 -9.16 -12.77
CA VAL A 36 5.60 -9.41 -14.07
C VAL A 36 6.03 -8.37 -15.12
N ARG A 37 6.12 -7.09 -14.73
CA ARG A 37 6.59 -6.02 -15.63
C ARG A 37 8.03 -6.25 -16.08
N ALA A 38 8.93 -6.62 -15.18
CA ALA A 38 10.33 -6.90 -15.49
C ALA A 38 10.48 -8.10 -16.43
N CYS A 39 9.71 -9.18 -16.20
CA CYS A 39 9.69 -10.34 -17.09
C CYS A 39 9.26 -9.95 -18.51
N ARG A 40 8.14 -9.20 -18.64
CA ARG A 40 7.65 -8.70 -19.95
C ARG A 40 8.65 -7.79 -20.66
N GLN A 41 9.43 -7.00 -19.92
CA GLN A 41 10.47 -6.13 -20.49
C GLN A 41 11.72 -6.92 -20.92
N SER A 42 12.07 -7.98 -20.18
CA SER A 42 13.24 -8.82 -20.49
C SER A 42 13.02 -9.75 -21.68
N SER A 43 11.76 -10.00 -22.05
CA SER A 43 11.35 -10.80 -23.21
C SER A 43 11.10 -9.97 -24.48
N ARG A 44 11.45 -8.68 -24.49
CA ARG A 44 11.50 -7.82 -25.68
C ARG A 44 12.93 -7.70 -26.18
#